data_AF-A0AA38H3B9-F1
#
_entry.id   AF-A0AA38H3B9-F1
#
_cell.length_a   1.000
_cell.length_b   1.000
_cell.length_c   1.000
_cell.angle_alpha   90.00
_cell.angle_beta   90.00
_cell.angle_gamma   90.00
#
_symmetry.space_group_name_H-M   'P 1'
#
loop_
_entity.id
_entity.type
_entity.pdbx_description
1 polymer ?
#
loop_
_entity_poly.entity_id
_entity_poly.type
_entity_poly.pdbx_seq_one_letter_code
_entity_poly.pdbx_strand_id
1 'polypeptide(L)'
;MGGGKGCSAVDVVKQSTGGRFETRATKADPVVKAKRSGNIGALFSGSGVDFGMTPTQAYRTARKMLTVQAASILTFLATTTLVSAHGHVTSWTIGGVDRPGFNPSNAAQYGPTAERPTDNRDQGFSDWTSGIVACGGVSAGSGLLTYDVDAGSTVTAKWNTWPDSHKGPVTEYMARCPSSGCDGVAADSLDWFKIQQDILTADGKWATESIPSSLKWDFRIPSDLAPGHELLAMHTVGAPQVYPVCFQANLKGSGSAVPTVTAKFPAAYNINPAFKTFDIYAGRDSTFVAPGPAVYGGGGGGAAPAPAPASSSAAPVRPSSSVAPAPASSSAAPVRPSSSAAPITPSSGAPVKPSSSPAAPVPTPPST
;
A
#
# COMPACT_ATOMS: atom_id res chain seq x y z
N MET A 1 -3.23 -12.93 -68.69
CA MET A 1 -4.57 -13.00 -68.06
C MET A 1 -4.31 -12.85 -66.56
N GLY A 2 -4.33 -11.66 -65.95
CA GLY A 2 -5.47 -10.76 -65.71
C GLY A 2 -6.10 -11.14 -64.36
N GLY A 3 -6.26 -10.32 -63.32
CA GLY A 3 -6.06 -8.89 -63.07
C GLY A 3 -6.91 -8.49 -61.84
N GLY A 4 -6.55 -7.40 -61.15
CA GLY A 4 -7.37 -6.70 -60.14
C GLY A 4 -6.63 -6.46 -58.80
N LYS A 5 -5.84 -5.39 -58.64
CA LYS A 5 -6.20 -3.99 -58.23
C LYS A 5 -6.83 -3.94 -56.82
N GLY A 6 -6.33 -3.25 -55.79
CA GLY A 6 -5.40 -2.11 -55.69
C GLY A 6 -6.17 -0.88 -55.20
N CYS A 7 -5.72 -0.20 -54.13
CA CYS A 7 -6.04 1.20 -53.85
C CYS A 7 -5.01 1.83 -52.89
N SER A 8 -4.47 2.97 -53.33
CA SER A 8 -3.47 3.82 -52.68
C SER A 8 -4.08 5.19 -52.36
N ALA A 9 -3.37 5.95 -51.53
CA ALA A 9 -3.70 7.27 -50.99
C ALA A 9 -3.98 8.37 -52.04
N VAL A 10 -4.80 9.36 -51.66
CA VAL A 10 -4.89 10.69 -52.30
C VAL A 10 -5.20 11.77 -51.24
N ASP A 11 -4.35 12.79 -51.18
CA ASP A 11 -4.58 14.11 -50.56
C ASP A 11 -5.62 14.93 -51.34
N VAL A 12 -6.51 15.67 -50.65
CA VAL A 12 -7.13 16.90 -51.20
C VAL A 12 -7.41 17.92 -50.08
N VAL A 13 -6.88 19.13 -50.27
CA VAL A 13 -7.29 20.39 -49.62
C VAL A 13 -8.36 21.08 -50.47
N LYS A 14 -9.53 21.46 -49.90
CA LYS A 14 -10.15 22.80 -50.05
C LYS A 14 -11.50 22.97 -49.31
N GLN A 15 -11.79 24.23 -49.06
CA GLN A 15 -12.78 24.88 -48.19
C GLN A 15 -14.26 24.78 -48.59
N SER A 16 -15.09 25.12 -47.58
CA SER A 16 -16.36 25.88 -47.62
C SER A 16 -17.67 25.08 -47.68
N THR A 17 -18.46 25.13 -46.59
CA THR A 17 -19.73 25.89 -46.50
C THR A 17 -20.43 25.61 -45.15
N GLY A 18 -21.19 26.60 -44.67
CA GLY A 18 -21.65 26.72 -43.29
C GLY A 18 -22.74 25.76 -42.84
N GLY A 19 -22.74 25.49 -41.53
CA GLY A 19 -23.80 24.82 -40.79
C GLY A 19 -23.95 25.48 -39.42
N ARG A 20 -25.07 26.18 -39.25
CA ARG A 20 -25.52 26.92 -38.07
C ARG A 20 -25.87 25.95 -36.95
N PHE A 21 -25.19 26.03 -35.80
CA PHE A 21 -25.67 25.42 -34.56
C PHE A 21 -26.33 26.50 -33.69
N GLU A 22 -27.65 26.41 -33.55
CA GLU A 22 -28.42 27.14 -32.55
C GLU A 22 -28.13 26.54 -31.17
N THR A 23 -27.45 27.29 -30.31
CA THR A 23 -27.40 27.02 -28.87
C THR A 23 -28.38 27.94 -28.15
N ARG A 24 -29.45 27.31 -27.66
CA ARG A 24 -30.42 27.73 -26.66
C ARG A 24 -29.79 28.66 -25.60
N ALA A 25 -30.26 29.91 -25.56
CA ALA A 25 -29.82 30.93 -24.60
C ALA A 25 -30.18 30.52 -23.17
N THR A 26 -29.17 30.26 -22.35
CA THR A 26 -29.29 30.28 -20.89
C THR A 26 -28.99 31.69 -20.38
N LYS A 27 -29.77 32.07 -19.37
CA LYS A 27 -29.93 33.38 -18.76
C LYS A 27 -28.58 34.00 -18.37
N ALA A 28 -28.24 35.14 -18.97
CA ALA A 28 -27.02 35.88 -18.65
C ALA A 28 -27.05 36.51 -17.25
N ASP A 29 -25.92 36.44 -16.57
CA ASP A 29 -25.63 37.01 -15.25
C ASP A 29 -25.88 38.53 -15.18
N PRO A 30 -26.37 39.06 -14.03
CA PRO A 30 -26.72 40.46 -13.86
C PRO A 30 -25.52 41.43 -13.91
N VAL A 31 -24.28 40.93 -13.98
CA VAL A 31 -23.05 41.73 -13.95
C VAL A 31 -22.79 42.47 -15.28
N VAL A 32 -23.38 42.04 -16.40
CA VAL A 32 -23.13 42.64 -17.72
C VAL A 32 -24.09 43.80 -18.06
N LYS A 33 -25.21 43.97 -17.33
CA LYS A 33 -26.16 45.07 -17.59
C LYS A 33 -25.79 46.40 -16.93
N ALA A 34 -24.85 46.42 -15.99
CA ALA A 34 -24.45 47.63 -15.25
C ALA A 34 -23.36 48.46 -15.96
N LYS A 35 -23.13 48.27 -17.27
CA LYS A 35 -22.11 49.01 -18.04
C LYS A 35 -22.66 49.96 -19.10
N ARG A 36 -23.99 50.19 -19.16
CA ARG A 36 -24.62 51.06 -20.17
C ARG A 36 -25.54 52.18 -19.68
N SER A 37 -25.66 52.38 -18.37
CA SER A 37 -26.36 53.53 -17.80
C SER A 37 -25.55 54.02 -16.61
N GLY A 38 -24.81 55.12 -16.75
CA GLY A 38 -23.96 55.68 -15.70
C GLY A 38 -24.75 56.22 -14.53
N ASN A 39 -25.34 55.34 -13.72
CA ASN A 39 -26.11 55.68 -12.54
C ASN A 39 -25.68 54.78 -11.37
N ILE A 40 -24.77 55.27 -10.52
CA ILE A 40 -24.20 54.55 -9.36
C ILE A 40 -25.15 54.66 -8.13
N GLY A 41 -26.46 54.58 -8.37
CA GLY A 41 -27.48 54.82 -7.35
C GLY A 41 -28.42 53.64 -7.13
N ALA A 42 -27.90 52.42 -6.94
CA ALA A 42 -28.76 51.28 -6.58
C ALA A 42 -27.97 50.09 -6.00
N LEU A 43 -27.17 50.28 -4.95
CA LEU A 43 -26.59 49.15 -4.20
C LEU A 43 -26.47 49.39 -2.69
N PHE A 44 -27.28 50.27 -2.10
CA PHE A 44 -27.44 50.31 -0.64
C PHE A 44 -28.86 50.77 -0.30
N SER A 45 -29.80 49.83 -0.23
CA SER A 45 -31.09 50.07 0.42
C SER A 45 -31.30 48.95 1.42
N GLY A 46 -31.04 49.25 2.69
CA GLY A 46 -31.22 48.30 3.79
C GLY A 46 -30.15 48.42 4.86
N SER A 47 -29.94 49.62 5.41
CA SER A 47 -29.42 49.89 6.77
C SER A 47 -29.24 51.41 6.87
N GLY A 48 -30.13 52.10 7.57
CA GLY A 48 -30.09 53.55 7.76
C GLY A 48 -28.92 54.00 8.64
N VAL A 49 -27.71 53.94 8.09
CA VAL A 49 -26.51 54.55 8.67
C VAL A 49 -25.87 55.44 7.61
N ASP A 50 -26.13 56.74 7.75
CA ASP A 50 -25.57 57.78 6.90
C ASP A 50 -24.12 58.04 7.34
N PHE A 51 -23.17 57.33 6.73
CA PHE A 51 -21.76 57.65 6.89
C PHE A 51 -21.44 58.82 5.97
N GLY A 52 -21.37 60.02 6.54
CA GLY A 52 -20.98 61.27 5.87
C GLY A 52 -19.56 61.24 5.29
N MET A 53 -19.35 60.43 4.26
CA MET A 53 -18.12 60.39 3.48
C MET A 53 -18.30 61.23 2.22
N THR A 54 -17.37 62.16 2.01
CA THR A 54 -17.29 62.90 0.76
C THR A 54 -17.02 61.94 -0.42
N PRO A 55 -17.42 62.27 -1.67
CA PRO A 55 -17.18 61.42 -2.84
C PRO A 55 -15.69 61.03 -3.01
N THR A 56 -14.79 61.93 -2.62
CA THR A 56 -13.34 61.71 -2.64
C THR A 56 -12.89 60.69 -1.59
N GLN A 57 -13.54 60.65 -0.42
CA GLN A 57 -13.29 59.64 0.62
C GLN A 57 -13.80 58.27 0.19
N ALA A 58 -15.01 58.18 -0.37
CA ALA A 58 -15.57 56.93 -0.89
C ALA A 58 -14.67 56.32 -1.97
N TYR A 59 -14.14 57.14 -2.88
CA TYR A 59 -13.22 56.69 -3.93
C TYR A 59 -11.87 56.20 -3.40
N ARG A 60 -11.30 56.86 -2.39
CA ARG A 60 -10.04 56.44 -1.75
C ARG A 60 -10.21 55.14 -0.96
N THR A 61 -11.34 54.96 -0.29
CA THR A 61 -11.65 53.73 0.46
C THR A 61 -11.90 52.56 -0.47
N ALA A 62 -12.66 52.76 -1.56
CA ALA A 62 -12.89 51.75 -2.59
C ALA A 62 -11.59 51.33 -3.29
N ARG A 63 -10.69 52.27 -3.63
CA ARG A 63 -9.37 51.95 -4.19
C ARG A 63 -8.50 51.15 -3.21
N LYS A 64 -8.50 51.50 -1.92
CA LYS A 64 -7.78 50.74 -0.87
C LYS A 64 -8.36 49.33 -0.68
N MET A 65 -9.68 49.18 -0.68
CA MET A 65 -10.32 47.86 -0.57
C MET A 65 -10.02 46.98 -1.80
N LEU A 66 -9.98 47.55 -3.00
CA LEU A 66 -9.64 46.81 -4.23
C LEU A 66 -8.16 46.38 -4.28
N THR A 67 -7.24 47.21 -3.76
CA THR A 67 -5.82 46.84 -3.66
C THR A 67 -5.56 45.80 -2.57
N VAL A 68 -6.26 45.86 -1.43
CA VAL A 68 -6.16 44.87 -0.36
C VAL A 68 -6.78 43.52 -0.76
N GLN A 69 -7.89 43.52 -1.51
CA GLN A 69 -8.50 42.30 -2.06
C GLN A 69 -7.62 41.65 -3.14
N ALA A 70 -7.03 42.45 -4.05
CA ALA A 70 -6.11 41.94 -5.07
C ALA A 70 -4.82 41.38 -4.46
N ALA A 71 -4.27 42.01 -3.41
CA ALA A 71 -3.10 41.51 -2.70
C ALA A 71 -3.36 40.20 -1.95
N SER A 72 -4.59 40.02 -1.42
CA SER A 72 -5.00 38.82 -0.68
C SER A 72 -5.22 37.60 -1.60
N ILE A 73 -5.74 37.81 -2.81
CA ILE A 73 -5.92 36.73 -3.80
C ILE A 73 -4.56 36.29 -4.38
N LEU A 74 -3.61 37.22 -4.54
CA LEU A 74 -2.28 36.90 -5.04
C LEU A 74 -1.39 36.17 -4.01
N THR A 75 -1.62 36.37 -2.70
CA THR A 75 -0.94 35.60 -1.65
C THR A 75 -1.53 34.20 -1.44
N PHE A 76 -2.83 33.99 -1.69
CA PHE A 76 -3.43 32.66 -1.61
C PHE A 76 -3.01 31.74 -2.77
N LEU A 77 -2.71 32.30 -3.95
CA LEU A 77 -2.17 31.53 -5.09
C LEU A 77 -0.68 31.17 -4.96
N ALA A 78 0.07 31.82 -4.07
CA ALA A 78 1.50 31.58 -3.87
C ALA A 78 1.82 30.53 -2.80
N THR A 79 0.79 29.98 -2.14
CA THR A 79 0.95 28.96 -1.07
C THR A 79 0.38 27.60 -1.44
N THR A 80 0.16 27.33 -2.73
CA THR A 80 0.05 25.93 -3.18
C THR A 80 1.43 25.30 -3.07
N THR A 81 1.78 24.85 -1.86
CA THR A 81 2.83 23.87 -1.69
C THR A 81 2.47 22.71 -2.60
N LEU A 82 3.24 22.53 -3.67
CA LEU A 82 3.22 21.27 -4.39
C LEU A 82 3.61 20.23 -3.34
N VAL A 83 2.63 19.48 -2.85
CA VAL A 83 2.92 18.27 -2.09
C VAL A 83 3.58 17.36 -3.11
N SER A 84 4.90 17.26 -3.05
CA SER A 84 5.65 16.36 -3.91
C SER A 84 5.12 14.96 -3.67
N ALA A 85 4.46 14.43 -4.70
CA ALA A 85 3.80 13.13 -4.69
C ALA A 85 4.76 12.00 -4.31
N HIS A 86 4.20 10.94 -3.74
CA HIS A 86 4.92 9.86 -3.09
C HIS A 86 5.80 9.06 -4.09
N GLY A 87 6.74 8.27 -3.57
CA GLY A 87 7.80 7.62 -4.35
C GLY A 87 7.34 6.44 -5.21
N HIS A 88 8.12 6.15 -6.26
CA HIS A 88 8.07 4.90 -7.01
C HIS A 88 9.48 4.36 -7.27
N VAL A 89 9.58 3.05 -7.51
CA VAL A 89 10.83 2.44 -7.99
C VAL A 89 11.03 2.84 -9.45
N THR A 90 12.12 3.56 -9.70
CA THR A 90 12.53 3.99 -11.05
C THR A 90 13.29 2.89 -11.79
N SER A 91 14.01 2.05 -11.06
CA SER A 91 14.79 0.95 -11.63
C SER A 91 15.14 -0.11 -10.58
N TRP A 92 15.40 -1.31 -11.09
CA TRP A 92 15.91 -2.46 -10.35
C TRP A 92 17.31 -2.77 -10.85
N THR A 93 18.32 -2.66 -10.00
CA THR A 93 19.67 -3.15 -10.35
C THR A 93 19.72 -4.65 -10.12
N ILE A 94 19.89 -5.41 -11.20
CA ILE A 94 19.94 -6.88 -11.21
C ILE A 94 21.18 -7.30 -11.98
N GLY A 95 22.07 -8.08 -11.34
CA GLY A 95 23.33 -8.49 -11.95
C GLY A 95 24.23 -7.30 -12.35
N GLY A 96 24.14 -6.19 -11.62
CA GLY A 96 24.86 -4.95 -11.93
C GLY A 96 24.27 -4.12 -13.07
N VAL A 97 23.13 -4.53 -13.65
CA VAL A 97 22.46 -3.82 -14.74
C VAL A 97 21.16 -3.19 -14.24
N ASP A 98 20.96 -1.91 -14.56
CA ASP A 98 19.70 -1.22 -14.26
C ASP A 98 18.60 -1.63 -15.25
N ARG A 99 17.52 -2.18 -14.71
CA ARG A 99 16.30 -2.50 -15.43
C ARG A 99 15.21 -1.49 -15.05
N PRO A 100 14.43 -0.97 -16.01
CA PRO A 100 13.45 0.07 -15.71
C PRO A 100 12.34 -0.44 -14.77
N GLY A 101 11.99 0.36 -13.77
CA GLY A 101 10.78 0.19 -12.97
C GLY A 101 9.58 0.84 -13.65
N PHE A 102 8.39 0.68 -13.08
CA PHE A 102 7.17 1.25 -13.65
C PHE A 102 6.93 2.67 -13.12
N ASN A 103 6.71 3.64 -14.02
CA ASN A 103 6.34 4.99 -13.63
C ASN A 103 4.83 5.23 -13.78
N PRO A 104 4.08 5.35 -12.67
CA PRO A 104 2.62 5.55 -12.70
C PRO A 104 2.18 6.92 -13.24
N SER A 105 3.09 7.89 -13.32
CA SER A 105 2.82 9.20 -13.92
C SER A 105 3.10 9.24 -15.43
N ASN A 106 4.00 8.40 -15.93
CA ASN A 106 4.38 8.37 -17.35
C ASN A 106 5.00 7.02 -17.74
N ALA A 107 4.18 5.99 -17.90
CA ALA A 107 4.65 4.65 -18.26
C ALA A 107 5.35 4.62 -19.64
N ALA A 108 4.91 5.45 -20.59
CA ALA A 108 5.50 5.50 -21.93
C ALA A 108 6.98 5.90 -21.92
N GLN A 109 7.43 6.67 -20.92
CA GLN A 109 8.83 7.06 -20.75
C GLN A 109 9.77 5.85 -20.54
N TYR A 110 9.29 4.80 -19.88
CA TYR A 110 10.11 3.64 -19.49
C TYR A 110 9.90 2.44 -20.42
N GLY A 111 8.94 2.52 -21.34
CA GLY A 111 8.56 1.40 -22.20
C GLY A 111 7.95 0.25 -21.40
N PRO A 112 7.90 -0.97 -21.96
CA PRO A 112 7.46 -2.14 -21.21
C PRO A 112 8.45 -2.46 -20.09
N THR A 113 7.94 -2.80 -18.91
CA THR A 113 8.73 -3.15 -17.72
C THR A 113 8.30 -4.52 -17.18
N ALA A 114 9.10 -5.12 -16.29
CA ALA A 114 8.66 -6.32 -15.58
C ALA A 114 7.86 -6.00 -14.31
N GLU A 115 7.86 -4.73 -13.88
CA GLU A 115 7.15 -4.28 -12.70
C GLU A 115 5.64 -4.24 -12.93
N ARG A 116 4.84 -4.65 -11.93
CA ARG A 116 3.39 -4.62 -12.01
C ARG A 116 2.90 -3.17 -12.11
N PRO A 117 2.11 -2.82 -13.14
CA PRO A 117 1.65 -1.46 -13.33
C PRO A 117 0.57 -1.09 -12.31
N THR A 118 0.51 0.20 -11.98
CA THR A 118 -0.47 0.77 -11.06
C THR A 118 -0.91 2.15 -11.54
N ASP A 119 -2.16 2.51 -11.32
CA ASP A 119 -2.65 3.88 -11.56
C ASP A 119 -2.45 4.78 -10.32
N ASN A 120 -2.08 4.18 -9.18
CA ASN A 120 -1.75 4.90 -7.97
C ASN A 120 -0.37 5.56 -8.09
N ARG A 121 -0.36 6.86 -8.39
CA ARG A 121 0.87 7.65 -8.51
C ARG A 121 1.68 7.74 -7.23
N ASP A 122 1.03 7.56 -6.09
CA ASP A 122 1.69 7.61 -4.80
C ASP A 122 2.27 6.25 -4.38
N GLN A 123 1.88 5.15 -5.07
CA GLN A 123 2.17 3.75 -4.71
C GLN A 123 1.87 3.36 -3.25
N GLY A 124 1.27 4.26 -2.47
CA GLY A 124 0.83 4.07 -1.10
C GLY A 124 -0.63 3.65 -1.05
N PHE A 125 -0.90 2.54 -0.37
CA PHE A 125 -2.22 1.94 -0.25
C PHE A 125 -2.63 1.94 1.22
N SER A 126 -3.79 2.53 1.51
CA SER A 126 -4.44 2.42 2.83
C SER A 126 -5.29 1.15 2.96
N ASP A 127 -5.52 0.43 1.86
CA ASP A 127 -6.22 -0.84 1.86
C ASP A 127 -5.26 -1.99 2.16
N TRP A 128 -5.50 -2.62 3.31
CA TRP A 128 -4.75 -3.76 3.83
C TRP A 128 -5.45 -5.10 3.61
N THR A 129 -6.63 -5.06 3.00
CA THR A 129 -7.64 -6.12 3.06
C THR A 129 -8.00 -6.71 1.70
N SER A 130 -7.49 -6.14 0.61
CA SER A 130 -7.63 -6.70 -0.74
C SER A 130 -6.31 -7.25 -1.27
N GLY A 131 -6.39 -8.00 -2.37
CA GLY A 131 -5.23 -8.55 -3.08
C GLY A 131 -4.25 -7.50 -3.60
N ILE A 132 -4.61 -6.20 -3.59
CA ILE A 132 -3.71 -5.11 -3.99
C ILE A 132 -2.40 -5.13 -3.21
N VAL A 133 -2.43 -5.56 -1.95
CA VAL A 133 -1.24 -5.58 -1.09
C VAL A 133 -0.18 -6.59 -1.50
N ALA A 134 -0.49 -7.51 -2.42
CA ALA A 134 0.51 -8.40 -2.97
C ALA A 134 1.57 -7.62 -3.75
N CYS A 135 1.15 -6.66 -4.60
CA CYS A 135 2.05 -5.98 -5.55
C CYS A 135 1.76 -4.50 -5.84
N GLY A 136 0.81 -3.87 -5.14
CA GLY A 136 0.49 -2.43 -5.25
C GLY A 136 -0.03 -1.98 -6.62
N GLY A 137 -0.52 -2.89 -7.44
CA GLY A 137 -0.96 -2.62 -8.80
C GLY A 137 -1.96 -3.64 -9.27
N VAL A 138 -2.10 -3.76 -10.59
CA VAL A 138 -2.96 -4.80 -11.17
C VAL A 138 -2.54 -6.17 -10.66
N SER A 139 -3.47 -6.92 -10.04
CA SER A 139 -3.15 -8.23 -9.48
C SER A 139 -2.62 -9.18 -10.57
N ALA A 140 -3.27 -9.17 -11.74
CA ALA A 140 -2.81 -9.87 -12.95
C ALA A 140 -2.33 -8.84 -13.99
N GLY A 141 -1.02 -8.62 -14.09
CA GLY A 141 -0.43 -7.81 -15.15
C GLY A 141 -0.18 -8.64 -16.40
N SER A 142 -0.38 -8.07 -17.59
CA SER A 142 -0.19 -8.76 -18.87
C SER A 142 0.67 -7.95 -19.83
N GLY A 143 1.42 -8.64 -20.69
CA GLY A 143 2.36 -8.03 -21.65
C GLY A 143 3.61 -7.47 -20.98
N LEU A 144 3.94 -7.91 -19.76
CA LEU A 144 5.08 -7.42 -19.00
C LEU A 144 6.37 -8.14 -19.40
N LEU A 145 7.50 -7.47 -19.22
CA LEU A 145 8.80 -8.11 -19.36
C LEU A 145 9.02 -9.13 -18.23
N THR A 146 10.06 -9.93 -18.38
CA THR A 146 10.59 -10.78 -17.30
C THR A 146 12.08 -10.50 -17.17
N TYR A 147 12.56 -10.26 -15.95
CA TYR A 147 13.98 -10.04 -15.68
C TYR A 147 14.65 -11.33 -15.21
N ASP A 148 15.77 -11.70 -15.81
CA ASP A 148 16.58 -12.80 -15.29
C ASP A 148 17.26 -12.34 -13.99
N VAL A 149 17.08 -13.12 -12.92
CA VAL A 149 17.65 -12.86 -11.58
C VAL A 149 18.41 -14.10 -11.14
N ASP A 150 19.65 -13.96 -10.69
CA ASP A 150 20.42 -15.10 -10.20
C ASP A 150 20.15 -15.37 -8.71
N ALA A 151 19.91 -16.62 -8.35
CA ALA A 151 19.87 -17.06 -6.95
C ALA A 151 21.19 -16.71 -6.24
N GLY A 152 21.11 -16.16 -5.03
CA GLY A 152 22.27 -15.70 -4.26
C GLY A 152 22.76 -14.30 -4.60
N SER A 153 22.22 -13.66 -5.64
CA SER A 153 22.55 -12.28 -6.00
C SER A 153 21.83 -11.28 -5.09
N THR A 154 22.33 -10.04 -5.09
CA THR A 154 21.64 -8.88 -4.51
C THR A 154 20.86 -8.17 -5.59
N VAL A 155 19.63 -7.77 -5.27
CA VAL A 155 18.80 -6.87 -6.07
C VAL A 155 18.70 -5.53 -5.35
N THR A 156 18.85 -4.44 -6.09
CA THR A 156 18.68 -3.07 -5.56
C THR A 156 17.44 -2.44 -6.15
N ALA A 157 16.49 -2.01 -5.32
CA ALA A 157 15.43 -1.09 -5.70
C ALA A 157 15.94 0.35 -5.67
N LYS A 158 15.77 1.12 -6.75
CA LYS A 158 16.12 2.55 -6.83
C LYS A 158 14.88 3.41 -6.89
N TRP A 159 14.65 4.22 -5.86
CA TRP A 159 13.50 5.10 -5.75
C TRP A 159 13.77 6.47 -6.39
N ASN A 160 12.72 7.15 -6.87
CA ASN A 160 12.85 8.57 -7.27
C ASN A 160 12.89 9.50 -6.05
N THR A 161 12.17 9.14 -5.00
CA THR A 161 12.06 9.86 -3.73
C THR A 161 11.54 8.92 -2.67
N TRP A 162 11.81 9.22 -1.41
CA TRP A 162 11.21 8.57 -0.26
C TRP A 162 11.00 9.63 0.83
N PRO A 163 9.76 9.95 1.23
CA PRO A 163 9.54 10.98 2.25
C PRO A 163 10.03 10.52 3.63
N ASP A 164 10.72 11.39 4.37
CA ASP A 164 11.23 11.10 5.73
C ASP A 164 10.12 10.73 6.74
N SER A 165 8.87 11.12 6.46
CA SER A 165 7.71 10.77 7.27
C SER A 165 7.25 9.31 7.11
N HIS A 166 7.75 8.61 6.08
CA HIS A 166 7.34 7.24 5.75
C HIS A 166 8.22 6.23 6.48
N LYS A 167 8.07 6.21 7.80
CA LYS A 167 8.84 5.34 8.71
C LYS A 167 8.20 3.99 8.85
N GLY A 168 8.97 2.93 8.67
CA GLY A 168 8.45 1.59 8.62
C GLY A 168 9.49 0.48 8.47
N PRO A 169 9.05 -0.77 8.63
CA PRO A 169 9.82 -1.92 8.20
C PRO A 169 9.88 -1.98 6.67
N VAL A 170 10.85 -2.75 6.18
CA VAL A 170 10.89 -3.26 4.81
C VAL A 170 10.86 -4.79 4.86
N THR A 171 10.05 -5.42 4.02
CA THR A 171 9.96 -6.87 3.90
C THR A 171 9.92 -7.29 2.45
N GLU A 172 10.65 -8.34 2.11
CA GLU A 172 10.74 -8.86 0.77
C GLU A 172 10.15 -10.26 0.70
N TYR A 173 9.42 -10.51 -0.39
CA TYR A 173 8.78 -11.79 -0.63
C TYR A 173 9.08 -12.28 -2.04
N MET A 174 8.99 -13.59 -2.20
CA MET A 174 8.99 -14.27 -3.49
C MET A 174 7.79 -15.20 -3.57
N ALA A 175 7.26 -15.39 -4.77
CA ALA A 175 6.20 -16.34 -5.01
C ALA A 175 6.31 -17.01 -6.38
N ARG A 176 6.19 -18.34 -6.36
CA ARG A 176 6.36 -19.18 -7.54
C ARG A 176 5.21 -19.01 -8.50
N CYS A 177 5.51 -18.65 -9.75
CA CYS A 177 4.55 -18.65 -10.84
C CYS A 177 4.47 -20.04 -11.51
N PRO A 178 3.41 -20.30 -12.30
CA PRO A 178 3.37 -21.44 -13.20
C PRO A 178 4.59 -21.49 -14.13
N SER A 179 4.90 -22.68 -14.64
CA SER A 179 6.00 -22.87 -15.60
C SER A 179 5.82 -22.09 -16.91
N SER A 180 4.60 -21.63 -17.21
CA SER A 180 4.29 -20.78 -18.36
C SER A 180 4.70 -19.31 -18.18
N GLY A 181 5.12 -18.90 -16.98
CA GLY A 181 5.48 -17.51 -16.67
C GLY A 181 4.53 -16.85 -15.66
N CYS A 182 4.88 -15.63 -15.27
CA CYS A 182 4.10 -14.79 -14.35
C CYS A 182 3.11 -13.84 -15.04
N ASP A 183 3.19 -13.74 -16.38
CA ASP A 183 2.29 -12.87 -17.15
C ASP A 183 0.85 -13.38 -17.04
N GLY A 184 -0.08 -12.47 -16.75
CA GLY A 184 -1.50 -12.77 -16.50
C GLY A 184 -1.79 -13.46 -15.16
N VAL A 185 -0.78 -13.77 -14.34
CA VAL A 185 -0.97 -14.46 -13.06
C VAL A 185 -1.39 -13.47 -11.98
N ALA A 186 -2.53 -13.74 -11.34
CA ALA A 186 -3.02 -12.95 -10.21
C ALA A 186 -2.09 -13.10 -9.00
N ALA A 187 -1.46 -12.01 -8.58
CA ALA A 187 -0.47 -11.98 -7.50
C ALA A 187 -1.02 -12.49 -6.15
N ASP A 188 -2.28 -12.19 -5.85
CA ASP A 188 -2.98 -12.64 -4.64
C ASP A 188 -3.37 -14.13 -4.65
N SER A 189 -3.28 -14.79 -5.82
CA SER A 189 -3.49 -16.24 -5.93
C SER A 189 -2.25 -17.07 -5.60
N LEU A 190 -1.07 -16.44 -5.53
CA LEU A 190 0.20 -17.12 -5.32
C LEU A 190 0.52 -17.36 -3.85
N ASP A 191 1.34 -18.37 -3.60
CA ASP A 191 1.88 -18.69 -2.28
C ASP A 191 3.21 -17.94 -2.06
N TRP A 192 3.17 -16.92 -1.20
CA TRP A 192 4.30 -16.04 -0.92
C TRP A 192 5.09 -16.52 0.28
N PHE A 193 6.41 -16.56 0.15
CA PHE A 193 7.34 -16.74 1.27
C PHE A 193 8.19 -15.47 1.43
N LYS A 194 8.55 -15.16 2.67
CA LYS A 194 9.36 -14.00 3.01
C LYS A 194 10.84 -14.36 2.87
N ILE A 195 11.63 -13.54 2.19
CA ILE A 195 13.08 -13.78 1.99
C ILE A 195 13.97 -12.89 2.86
N GLN A 196 13.48 -11.71 3.23
CA GLN A 196 14.20 -10.76 4.07
C GLN A 196 13.19 -9.88 4.83
N GLN A 197 13.66 -9.32 5.95
CA GLN A 197 12.89 -8.42 6.81
C GLN A 197 13.83 -7.54 7.61
N ASP A 198 13.66 -6.24 7.46
CA ASP A 198 14.36 -5.22 8.23
C ASP A 198 13.31 -4.37 8.94
N ILE A 199 13.36 -4.32 10.27
CA ILE A 199 12.40 -3.60 11.10
C ILE A 199 13.01 -2.31 11.62
N LEU A 200 13.94 -2.45 12.57
CA LEU A 200 14.72 -1.37 13.14
C LEU A 200 16.20 -1.62 12.89
N THR A 201 16.94 -0.55 12.64
CA THR A 201 18.40 -0.52 12.67
C THR A 201 18.91 -0.69 14.10
N ALA A 202 20.21 -0.96 14.24
CA ALA A 202 20.84 -1.12 15.56
C ALA A 202 20.73 0.14 16.45
N ASP A 203 20.63 1.33 15.86
CA ASP A 203 20.39 2.61 16.57
C ASP A 203 18.90 2.90 16.81
N GLY A 204 18.01 1.95 16.53
CA GLY A 204 16.58 2.01 16.86
C GLY A 204 15.73 2.83 15.87
N LYS A 205 16.27 3.15 14.68
CA LYS A 205 15.52 3.81 13.61
C LYS A 205 14.79 2.79 12.76
N TRP A 206 13.70 3.18 12.12
CA TRP A 206 13.02 2.33 11.15
C TRP A 206 13.89 2.05 9.94
N ALA A 207 13.77 0.85 9.37
CA ALA A 207 14.53 0.41 8.21
C ALA A 207 14.42 1.40 7.02
N THR A 208 13.21 1.91 6.75
CA THR A 208 12.97 2.87 5.67
C THR A 208 13.68 4.22 5.87
N GLU A 209 14.10 4.57 7.09
CA GLU A 209 14.83 5.83 7.33
C GLU A 209 16.23 5.84 6.69
N SER A 210 16.73 4.70 6.21
CA SER A 210 17.96 4.63 5.42
C SER A 210 17.76 5.00 3.93
N ILE A 211 16.54 4.85 3.40
CA ILE A 211 16.22 5.04 1.97
C ILE A 211 16.45 6.49 1.52
N PRO A 212 15.99 7.56 2.21
CA PRO A 212 16.15 8.93 1.75
C PRO A 212 17.60 9.35 1.45
N SER A 213 18.56 8.75 2.15
CA SER A 213 19.99 9.09 2.01
C SER A 213 20.61 8.63 0.68
N SER A 214 20.12 7.53 0.11
CA SER A 214 20.71 6.88 -1.07
C SER A 214 19.71 6.64 -2.19
N LEU A 215 18.41 6.76 -1.88
CA LEU A 215 17.27 6.32 -2.68
C LEU A 215 17.39 4.87 -3.14
N LYS A 216 18.07 4.04 -2.36
CA LYS A 216 18.32 2.63 -2.66
C LYS A 216 17.90 1.75 -1.52
N TRP A 217 17.46 0.55 -1.88
CA TRP A 217 17.20 -0.53 -0.95
C TRP A 217 17.72 -1.84 -1.53
N ASP A 218 18.58 -2.53 -0.78
CA ASP A 218 19.21 -3.77 -1.19
C ASP A 218 18.60 -4.97 -0.46
N PHE A 219 18.31 -6.02 -1.20
CA PHE A 219 17.89 -7.29 -0.63
C PHE A 219 18.50 -8.47 -1.38
N ARG A 220 18.62 -9.61 -0.68
CA ARG A 220 19.33 -10.78 -1.21
C ARG A 220 18.40 -11.93 -1.58
N ILE A 221 18.62 -12.49 -2.76
CA ILE A 221 17.92 -13.69 -3.21
C ILE A 221 18.52 -14.92 -2.54
N PRO A 222 17.73 -15.80 -1.92
CA PRO A 222 18.27 -17.03 -1.35
C PRO A 222 18.92 -17.90 -2.43
N SER A 223 20.13 -18.41 -2.16
CA SER A 223 20.95 -19.07 -3.18
C SER A 223 20.56 -20.51 -3.49
N ASP A 224 19.73 -21.14 -2.67
CA ASP A 224 19.37 -22.55 -2.74
C ASP A 224 18.01 -22.82 -3.40
N LEU A 225 17.30 -21.77 -3.81
CA LEU A 225 15.98 -21.87 -4.44
C LEU A 225 16.04 -22.59 -5.80
N ALA A 226 14.98 -23.35 -6.08
CA ALA A 226 14.79 -23.98 -7.38
C ALA A 226 14.55 -22.93 -8.49
N PRO A 227 15.23 -23.03 -9.65
CA PRO A 227 15.10 -22.05 -10.73
C PRO A 227 13.70 -22.04 -11.36
N GLY A 228 13.27 -20.91 -11.92
CA GLY A 228 12.03 -20.74 -12.69
C GLY A 228 11.33 -19.39 -12.46
N HIS A 229 10.06 -19.31 -12.83
CA HIS A 229 9.32 -18.03 -12.83
C HIS A 229 8.85 -17.64 -11.43
N GLU A 230 9.16 -16.41 -11.02
CA GLU A 230 8.85 -15.86 -9.70
C GLU A 230 8.30 -14.44 -9.82
N LEU A 231 7.37 -14.06 -8.94
CA LEU A 231 7.18 -12.66 -8.59
C LEU A 231 8.07 -12.33 -7.40
N LEU A 232 8.84 -11.25 -7.53
CA LEU A 232 9.55 -10.63 -6.40
C LEU A 232 8.76 -9.42 -5.92
N ALA A 233 8.54 -9.32 -4.62
CA ALA A 233 7.86 -8.20 -4.00
C ALA A 233 8.72 -7.54 -2.93
N MET A 234 8.67 -6.21 -2.87
CA MET A 234 9.16 -5.41 -1.74
C MET A 234 7.98 -4.65 -1.15
N HIS A 235 7.76 -4.82 0.14
CA HIS A 235 6.68 -4.19 0.90
C HIS A 235 7.28 -3.33 1.99
N THR A 236 6.76 -2.11 2.13
CA THR A 236 7.06 -1.24 3.28
C THR A 236 5.77 -0.78 3.93
N VAL A 237 5.79 -0.57 5.26
CA VAL A 237 4.61 -0.12 6.04
C VAL A 237 4.92 1.23 6.67
N GLY A 238 4.39 2.33 6.14
CA GLY A 238 4.45 3.65 6.79
C GLY A 238 3.07 4.00 7.31
N ALA A 239 2.82 3.93 8.62
CA ALA A 239 1.46 4.05 9.16
C ALA A 239 0.71 5.30 8.62
N PRO A 240 -0.48 5.18 7.96
CA PRO A 240 -1.29 3.98 7.72
C PRO A 240 -1.31 3.53 6.23
N GLN A 241 -0.15 3.45 5.57
CA GLN A 241 0.00 3.06 4.17
C GLN A 241 0.99 1.90 4.01
N VAL A 242 0.71 1.03 3.04
CA VAL A 242 1.69 0.10 2.46
C VAL A 242 2.13 0.54 1.09
N TYR A 243 3.37 0.23 0.75
CA TYR A 243 3.92 0.45 -0.58
C TYR A 243 4.43 -0.90 -1.11
N PRO A 244 3.54 -1.79 -1.57
CA PRO A 244 3.95 -3.01 -2.22
C PRO A 244 4.33 -2.70 -3.66
N VAL A 245 5.48 -3.20 -4.09
CA VAL A 245 5.90 -3.17 -5.50
C VAL A 245 6.42 -4.55 -5.87
N CYS A 246 6.12 -5.02 -7.08
CA CYS A 246 6.63 -6.30 -7.57
C CYS A 246 7.09 -6.27 -9.00
N PHE A 247 8.03 -7.14 -9.35
CA PHE A 247 8.38 -7.43 -10.74
C PHE A 247 8.43 -8.93 -11.07
N GLN A 248 8.22 -9.25 -12.35
CA GLN A 248 8.32 -10.62 -12.87
C GLN A 248 9.79 -11.00 -13.08
N ALA A 249 10.19 -12.12 -12.50
CA ALA A 249 11.53 -12.64 -12.59
C ALA A 249 11.57 -14.05 -13.19
N ASN A 250 12.67 -14.36 -13.85
CA ASN A 250 13.09 -15.70 -14.18
C ASN A 250 14.31 -16.01 -13.32
N LEU A 251 14.08 -16.73 -12.22
CA LEU A 251 15.11 -17.12 -11.28
C LEU A 251 16.03 -18.15 -11.92
N LYS A 252 17.31 -17.81 -12.02
CA LYS A 252 18.40 -18.68 -12.45
C LYS A 252 19.14 -19.23 -11.24
N GLY A 253 19.73 -20.42 -11.40
CA GLY A 253 20.51 -21.04 -10.35
C GLY A 253 20.51 -22.56 -10.48
N SER A 254 21.20 -23.22 -9.55
CA SER A 254 21.29 -24.68 -9.47
C SER A 254 20.65 -25.25 -8.20
N GLY A 255 19.98 -24.39 -7.42
CA GLY A 255 19.27 -24.79 -6.21
C GLY A 255 18.09 -25.71 -6.49
N SER A 256 17.54 -26.28 -5.43
CA SER A 256 16.40 -27.21 -5.49
C SER A 256 15.38 -26.97 -4.39
N ALA A 257 15.59 -25.96 -3.54
CA ALA A 257 14.71 -25.68 -2.43
C ALA A 257 13.38 -25.10 -2.90
N VAL A 258 12.31 -25.56 -2.28
CA VAL A 258 10.95 -25.05 -2.45
C VAL A 258 10.43 -24.68 -1.06
N PRO A 259 10.34 -23.38 -0.73
CA PRO A 259 9.85 -22.93 0.58
C PRO A 259 8.42 -23.41 0.85
N THR A 260 8.20 -23.95 2.05
CA THR A 260 6.88 -24.50 2.46
C THR A 260 6.14 -23.62 3.46
N VAL A 261 6.83 -22.69 4.11
CA VAL A 261 6.22 -21.70 5.00
C VAL A 261 5.80 -20.50 4.17
N THR A 262 4.56 -20.55 3.67
CA THR A 262 4.00 -19.55 2.77
C THR A 262 2.71 -18.96 3.32
N ALA A 263 2.28 -17.84 2.73
CA ALA A 263 0.97 -17.23 2.96
C ALA A 263 0.45 -16.58 1.67
N LYS A 264 -0.86 -16.36 1.58
CA LYS A 264 -1.48 -15.56 0.52
C LYS A 264 -1.73 -14.14 0.99
N PHE A 265 -1.59 -13.16 0.12
CA PHE A 265 -2.08 -11.80 0.39
C PHE A 265 -3.58 -11.72 0.05
N PRO A 266 -4.40 -11.01 0.85
CA PRO A 266 -4.05 -10.17 1.99
C PRO A 266 -3.93 -10.91 3.33
N ALA A 267 -4.19 -12.22 3.38
CA ALA A 267 -4.19 -12.99 4.64
C ALA A 267 -2.86 -12.91 5.41
N ALA A 268 -1.72 -12.80 4.71
CA ALA A 268 -0.40 -12.59 5.31
C ALA A 268 -0.36 -11.34 6.22
N TYR A 269 -1.08 -10.27 5.87
CA TYR A 269 -1.23 -9.06 6.68
C TYR A 269 -2.18 -9.21 7.86
N ASN A 270 -2.95 -10.29 7.92
CA ASN A 270 -3.81 -10.62 9.05
C ASN A 270 -3.17 -11.58 10.05
N ILE A 271 -2.00 -12.17 9.74
CA ILE A 271 -1.28 -13.06 10.67
C ILE A 271 -0.95 -12.34 11.98
N ASN A 272 -0.67 -11.03 11.90
CA ASN A 272 -0.50 -10.17 13.06
C ASN A 272 -1.34 -8.89 12.91
N PRO A 273 -2.59 -8.86 13.41
CA PRO A 273 -3.48 -7.72 13.22
C PRO A 273 -3.02 -6.47 13.97
N ALA A 274 -2.18 -6.62 15.00
CA ALA A 274 -1.68 -5.50 15.80
C ALA A 274 -0.87 -4.49 14.97
N PHE A 275 -0.28 -4.92 13.85
CA PHE A 275 0.46 -4.05 12.95
C PHE A 275 -0.43 -2.94 12.36
N LYS A 276 -1.72 -3.23 12.10
CA LYS A 276 -2.66 -2.29 11.47
C LYS A 276 -3.01 -1.11 12.37
N THR A 277 -2.85 -1.29 13.67
CA THR A 277 -3.15 -0.29 14.70
C THR A 277 -1.88 0.18 15.40
N PHE A 278 -0.70 -0.15 14.87
CA PHE A 278 0.55 0.22 15.50
C PHE A 278 0.81 1.72 15.36
N ASP A 279 1.03 2.39 16.49
CA ASP A 279 1.36 3.81 16.54
C ASP A 279 2.88 3.99 16.65
N ILE A 280 3.50 4.36 15.54
CA ILE A 280 4.95 4.62 15.43
C ILE A 280 5.41 5.85 16.24
N TYR A 281 4.48 6.66 16.75
CA TYR A 281 4.80 7.82 17.58
C TYR A 281 4.66 7.53 19.07
N ALA A 282 4.20 6.33 19.44
CA ALA A 282 4.01 5.94 20.84
C ALA A 282 5.31 5.52 21.55
N GLY A 283 6.47 5.64 20.91
CA GLY A 283 7.78 5.30 21.49
C GLY A 283 7.95 3.80 21.79
N ARG A 284 7.28 2.94 21.04
CA ARG A 284 7.22 1.48 21.27
C ARG A 284 7.70 0.66 20.06
N ASP A 285 8.45 1.28 19.17
CA ASP A 285 8.89 0.73 17.88
C ASP A 285 9.59 -0.63 18.02
N SER A 286 10.34 -0.84 19.12
CA SER A 286 11.02 -2.11 19.43
C SER A 286 10.07 -3.30 19.67
N THR A 287 8.78 -3.04 19.90
CA THR A 287 7.74 -4.06 20.04
C THR A 287 7.02 -4.39 18.73
N PHE A 288 7.37 -3.69 17.65
CA PHE A 288 6.78 -3.92 16.35
C PHE A 288 7.15 -5.31 15.82
N VAL A 289 6.15 -6.01 15.29
CA VAL A 289 6.32 -7.30 14.62
C VAL A 289 5.71 -7.17 13.24
N ALA A 290 6.54 -7.29 12.20
CA ALA A 290 6.04 -7.23 10.83
C ALA A 290 5.03 -8.36 10.57
N PRO A 291 3.99 -8.09 9.76
CA PRO A 291 3.06 -9.12 9.33
C PRO A 291 3.73 -10.15 8.40
N GLY A 292 2.99 -11.21 8.09
CA GLY A 292 3.42 -12.25 7.16
C GLY A 292 4.14 -13.43 7.83
N PRO A 293 4.49 -14.47 7.04
CA PRO A 293 5.24 -15.62 7.51
C PRO A 293 6.63 -15.24 8.03
N ALA A 294 7.28 -16.19 8.71
CA ALA A 294 8.69 -16.06 9.08
C ALA A 294 9.59 -15.98 7.82
N VAL A 295 10.76 -15.35 7.97
CA VAL A 295 11.78 -15.29 6.92
C VAL A 295 12.27 -16.70 6.61
N TYR A 296 12.34 -17.04 5.33
CA TYR A 296 12.93 -18.26 4.83
C TYR A 296 14.44 -18.30 5.13
N GLY A 297 14.87 -19.32 5.88
CA GLY A 297 16.26 -19.42 6.36
C GLY A 297 17.25 -20.11 5.44
N GLY A 298 16.84 -20.61 4.27
CA GLY A 298 17.73 -21.29 3.32
C GLY A 298 18.58 -20.34 2.49
N GLY A 299 19.72 -20.82 1.96
CA GLY A 299 20.50 -20.08 0.95
C GLY A 299 21.32 -18.87 1.43
N GLY A 300 21.48 -18.71 2.76
CA GLY A 300 22.50 -17.89 3.43
C GLY A 300 22.75 -16.48 2.90
N GLY A 301 22.11 -15.47 3.51
CA GLY A 301 22.60 -14.09 3.51
C GLY A 301 21.63 -13.10 4.15
N GLY A 302 21.32 -13.31 5.43
CA GLY A 302 20.52 -12.44 6.29
C GLY A 302 20.22 -13.18 7.59
N ALA A 303 20.99 -12.92 8.64
CA ALA A 303 20.76 -13.54 9.94
C ALA A 303 19.34 -13.22 10.42
N ALA A 304 18.56 -14.24 10.74
CA ALA A 304 17.35 -14.05 11.52
C ALA A 304 17.71 -13.26 12.79
N PRO A 305 16.94 -12.23 13.18
CA PRO A 305 17.12 -11.65 14.51
C PRO A 305 16.93 -12.79 15.52
N ALA A 306 17.87 -12.90 16.46
CA ALA A 306 17.78 -13.86 17.53
C ALA A 306 16.41 -13.72 18.23
N PRO A 307 15.71 -14.82 18.57
CA PRO A 307 14.48 -14.73 19.34
C PRO A 307 14.76 -13.97 20.63
N ALA A 308 13.89 -13.03 20.97
CA ALA A 308 13.97 -12.25 22.20
C ALA A 308 14.16 -13.18 23.41
N PRO A 309 15.03 -12.83 24.38
CA PRO A 309 15.23 -13.68 25.55
C PRO A 309 13.91 -13.83 26.30
N ALA A 310 13.47 -15.06 26.48
CA ALA A 310 12.37 -15.38 27.37
C ALA A 310 12.73 -14.90 28.78
N SER A 311 11.98 -13.91 29.29
CA SER A 311 12.12 -13.42 30.65
C SER A 311 11.74 -14.54 31.63
N SER A 312 12.75 -15.29 32.06
CA SER A 312 12.63 -16.27 33.12
C SER A 312 13.08 -15.61 34.41
N SER A 313 12.12 -15.09 35.18
CA SER A 313 12.35 -14.71 36.57
C SER A 313 12.59 -15.97 37.39
N ALA A 314 13.86 -16.38 37.52
CA ALA A 314 14.29 -17.35 38.51
C ALA A 314 15.45 -16.74 39.31
N ALA A 315 15.18 -16.52 40.60
CA ALA A 315 16.13 -16.01 41.58
C ALA A 315 17.38 -16.92 41.69
N PRO A 316 18.56 -16.37 42.03
CA PRO A 316 19.80 -17.14 42.07
C PRO A 316 19.84 -18.03 43.32
N VAL A 317 19.88 -19.35 43.12
CA VAL A 317 20.20 -20.30 44.20
C VAL A 317 21.67 -20.72 44.06
N ARG A 318 22.43 -20.44 45.12
CA ARG A 318 23.86 -20.69 45.29
C ARG A 318 24.16 -22.20 45.36
N PRO A 319 25.27 -22.71 44.77
CA PRO A 319 25.58 -24.14 44.80
C PRO A 319 26.25 -24.54 46.12
N SER A 320 25.92 -25.72 46.63
CA SER A 320 26.73 -26.44 47.62
C SER A 320 26.66 -27.94 47.37
N SER A 321 27.79 -28.55 47.67
CA SER A 321 28.37 -29.81 47.22
C SER A 321 27.72 -31.12 47.70
N SER A 322 27.91 -32.14 46.85
CA SER A 322 27.87 -33.60 47.02
C SER A 322 27.94 -34.21 48.42
N VAL A 323 27.06 -35.19 48.72
CA VAL A 323 27.37 -36.45 49.46
C VAL A 323 26.43 -37.60 48.98
N ALA A 324 26.98 -38.83 49.06
CA ALA A 324 26.65 -40.19 48.60
C ALA A 324 25.25 -40.84 48.90
N PRO A 325 24.95 -42.07 48.39
CA PRO A 325 23.59 -42.64 48.32
C PRO A 325 23.23 -43.73 49.36
N ALA A 326 21.90 -43.89 49.57
CA ALA A 326 21.10 -45.06 50.04
C ALA A 326 21.29 -45.57 51.50
N PRO A 327 20.31 -46.26 52.16
CA PRO A 327 19.29 -47.16 51.59
C PRO A 327 17.85 -47.13 52.20
N ALA A 328 17.02 -48.06 51.71
CA ALA A 328 15.58 -48.26 51.88
C ALA A 328 15.10 -48.90 53.20
N SER A 329 13.86 -48.61 53.63
CA SER A 329 12.75 -49.59 53.78
C SER A 329 11.56 -49.15 54.65
N SER A 330 10.39 -49.68 54.26
CA SER A 330 9.18 -50.06 55.06
C SER A 330 8.32 -48.98 55.75
N SER A 331 7.03 -48.88 55.36
CA SER A 331 5.94 -49.62 56.04
C SER A 331 4.54 -49.26 55.51
N ALA A 332 3.80 -50.31 55.15
CA ALA A 332 2.34 -50.55 55.26
C ALA A 332 1.28 -49.51 54.83
N ALA A 333 0.42 -49.96 53.90
CA ALA A 333 -0.95 -49.48 53.65
C ALA A 333 -1.90 -49.83 54.81
N PRO A 334 -3.13 -49.28 54.83
CA PRO A 334 -4.26 -50.10 54.39
C PRO A 334 -5.32 -49.36 53.56
N VAL A 335 -6.38 -50.10 53.24
CA VAL A 335 -7.16 -50.09 52.01
C VAL A 335 -8.62 -49.67 52.24
N ARG A 336 -9.23 -48.93 51.28
CA ARG A 336 -10.66 -48.90 50.84
C ARG A 336 -11.77 -48.44 51.83
N PRO A 337 -13.04 -48.18 51.40
CA PRO A 337 -13.62 -48.17 50.04
C PRO A 337 -14.61 -47.03 49.63
N SER A 338 -14.78 -46.92 48.30
CA SER A 338 -16.01 -46.76 47.48
C SER A 338 -17.13 -45.74 47.74
N SER A 339 -17.63 -45.24 46.59
CA SER A 339 -19.02 -44.89 46.22
C SER A 339 -19.60 -43.61 46.86
N SER A 340 -20.42 -42.78 46.21
CA SER A 340 -21.34 -42.97 45.09
C SER A 340 -21.69 -41.63 44.41
N ALA A 341 -22.25 -41.78 43.22
CA ALA A 341 -23.04 -40.91 42.35
C ALA A 341 -23.59 -39.54 42.81
N ALA A 342 -23.79 -38.73 41.77
CA ALA A 342 -24.49 -37.44 41.67
C ALA A 342 -25.86 -37.36 42.37
N PRO A 343 -26.43 -36.13 42.46
CA PRO A 343 -27.48 -35.83 41.49
C PRO A 343 -27.47 -34.40 40.90
N ILE A 344 -28.04 -34.36 39.71
CA ILE A 344 -28.63 -33.24 38.96
C ILE A 344 -29.61 -32.37 39.78
N THR A 345 -29.69 -31.07 39.50
CA THR A 345 -30.90 -30.33 39.04
C THR A 345 -30.67 -28.79 38.97
N PRO A 346 -31.51 -28.04 38.21
CA PRO A 346 -31.18 -26.77 37.55
C PRO A 346 -31.89 -25.54 38.17
N SER A 347 -31.65 -24.32 37.65
CA SER A 347 -32.71 -23.38 37.18
C SER A 347 -32.22 -21.99 36.74
N SER A 348 -32.92 -21.48 35.70
CA SER A 348 -33.25 -20.08 35.33
C SER A 348 -32.13 -19.12 34.88
N GLY A 349 -32.21 -18.42 33.74
CA GLY A 349 -33.34 -18.10 32.86
C GLY A 349 -33.65 -16.60 32.90
N ALA A 350 -33.31 -15.86 31.84
CA ALA A 350 -33.73 -14.47 31.61
C ALA A 350 -33.96 -14.23 30.09
N PRO A 351 -34.82 -13.26 29.71
CA PRO A 351 -35.78 -13.44 28.61
C PRO A 351 -35.33 -12.90 27.25
N VAL A 352 -35.79 -13.57 26.19
CA VAL A 352 -35.65 -13.19 24.78
C VAL A 352 -36.94 -12.50 24.30
N LYS A 353 -36.79 -11.37 23.61
CA LYS A 353 -37.86 -10.55 23.02
C LYS A 353 -38.29 -11.08 21.64
N PRO A 354 -39.57 -11.00 21.23
CA PRO A 354 -40.05 -11.60 19.98
C PRO A 354 -39.83 -10.76 18.71
N SER A 355 -39.86 -11.52 17.61
CA SER A 355 -39.65 -11.24 16.19
C SER A 355 -40.72 -10.36 15.50
N SER A 356 -40.34 -9.73 14.38
CA SER A 356 -41.28 -9.24 13.35
C SER A 356 -40.79 -9.56 11.92
N SER A 357 -41.54 -10.47 11.29
CA SER A 357 -41.91 -10.66 9.86
C SER A 357 -40.86 -10.65 8.72
N PRO A 358 -40.88 -11.66 7.82
CA PRO A 358 -40.17 -11.63 6.53
C PRO A 358 -40.98 -10.93 5.43
N ALA A 359 -40.26 -10.23 4.54
CA ALA A 359 -40.79 -9.58 3.33
C ALA A 359 -41.00 -10.58 2.18
N ALA A 360 -42.02 -10.32 1.36
CA ALA A 360 -42.47 -11.10 0.21
C ALA A 360 -41.49 -11.07 -0.99
N PRO A 361 -41.55 -12.07 -1.91
CA PRO A 361 -40.68 -12.13 -3.08
C PRO A 361 -41.10 -11.16 -4.20
N VAL A 362 -40.10 -10.64 -4.90
CA VAL A 362 -40.22 -9.74 -6.07
C VAL A 362 -40.53 -10.56 -7.35
N PRO A 363 -41.46 -10.12 -8.21
CA PRO A 363 -41.74 -10.80 -9.48
C PRO A 363 -40.72 -10.46 -10.58
N THR A 364 -40.30 -11.47 -11.34
CA THR A 364 -39.50 -11.36 -12.57
C THR A 364 -40.34 -10.88 -13.76
N PRO A 365 -39.80 -10.05 -14.68
CA PRO A 365 -40.47 -9.67 -15.92
C PRO A 365 -40.43 -10.80 -16.97
N PRO A 366 -41.42 -10.86 -17.89
CA PRO A 366 -41.47 -11.88 -18.94
C PRO A 366 -40.45 -11.61 -20.05
N SER A 367 -39.90 -12.70 -20.57
CA SER A 367 -39.05 -12.72 -21.77
C SER A 367 -39.84 -12.30 -23.02
N THR A 368 -39.23 -11.44 -23.83
CA THR A 368 -39.52 -11.27 -25.26
C THR A 368 -38.21 -11.23 -26.02
#